data_AF-A0A0U1LYY8-F1
#
_entry.id   AF-A0A0U1LYY8-F1
#
_cell.length_a   1.000
_cell.length_b   1.000
_cell.length_c   1.000
_cell.angle_alpha   90.00
_cell.angle_beta   90.00
_cell.angle_gamma   90.00
#
_symmetry.space_group_name_H-M   'P 1'
#
loop_
_entity.id
_entity.type
_entity.pdbx_description
1 polymer ?
#
loop_
_entity_poly.entity_id
_entity_poly.type
_entity_poly.pdbx_seq_one_letter_code
_entity_poly.pdbx_strand_id
1 'polypeptide(L)'
;MAPKLELVFTMRGYLDVENCVDLKAIKSGPHRAIVPINGGFIEGSGLKAQVLPGSGDWILTDPTTGVSDLDVRIQARTDDGHSLYVHYNGKLKANDKVDKVLSFAPDAKTTNYGDHEWFITPIVETSDPKFKWVEESVFIGQGHFIVDSTGSAVEYQIYRIVN
;
A
#
# COMPACT_ATOMS: atom_id res chain seq x y z
N MET A 1 26.45 7.46 12.84
CA MET A 1 25.15 7.95 13.34
C MET A 1 24.08 7.03 12.78
N ALA A 2 22.98 6.78 13.49
CA ALA A 2 21.87 6.00 12.91
C ALA A 2 21.20 6.82 11.79
N PRO A 3 20.70 6.17 10.72
CA PRO A 3 19.94 6.86 9.69
C PRO A 3 18.64 7.45 10.27
N LYS A 4 18.11 8.46 9.58
CA LYS A 4 16.87 9.16 9.94
C LYS A 4 15.81 8.93 8.87
N LEU A 5 14.56 9.20 9.25
CA LEU A 5 13.39 9.10 8.37
C LEU A 5 12.82 10.50 8.12
N GLU A 6 12.66 10.86 6.85
CA GLU A 6 12.02 12.10 6.40
C GLU A 6 10.69 11.75 5.72
N LEU A 7 9.57 12.24 6.24
CA LEU A 7 8.25 12.04 5.60
C LEU A 7 8.22 12.80 4.27
N VAL A 8 7.93 12.10 3.17
CA VAL A 8 7.93 12.70 1.82
C VAL A 8 6.59 12.58 1.11
N PHE A 9 5.86 11.47 1.28
CA PHE A 9 4.59 11.24 0.59
C PHE A 9 3.56 10.62 1.51
N THR A 10 2.29 10.88 1.20
CA THR A 10 1.15 10.04 1.57
C THR A 10 0.68 9.31 0.32
N MET A 11 0.51 8.00 0.42
CA MET A 11 0.00 7.15 -0.67
C MET A 11 -1.25 6.44 -0.21
N ARG A 12 -2.37 6.64 -0.90
CA ARG A 12 -3.66 5.98 -0.62
C ARG A 12 -4.11 5.17 -1.84
N GLY A 13 -4.58 3.95 -1.60
CA GLY A 13 -5.21 3.10 -2.62
C GLY A 13 -6.57 2.58 -2.14
N TYR A 14 -7.63 2.84 -2.91
CA TYR A 14 -8.97 2.29 -2.66
C TYR A 14 -9.09 0.88 -3.22
N LEU A 15 -9.54 -0.04 -2.37
CA LEU A 15 -9.67 -1.45 -2.69
C LEU A 15 -10.93 -1.70 -3.51
N ASP A 16 -10.80 -2.50 -4.57
CA ASP A 16 -11.94 -3.03 -5.30
C ASP A 16 -12.42 -4.33 -4.65
N VAL A 17 -13.26 -4.15 -3.64
CA VAL A 17 -13.78 -5.24 -2.81
C VAL A 17 -14.56 -6.28 -3.63
N GLU A 18 -15.31 -5.82 -4.64
CA GLU A 18 -16.18 -6.67 -5.46
C GLU A 18 -15.36 -7.60 -6.35
N ASN A 19 -14.19 -7.15 -6.81
CA ASN A 19 -13.31 -7.91 -7.70
C ASN A 19 -12.11 -8.57 -6.99
N CYS A 20 -12.13 -8.64 -5.66
CA CYS A 20 -11.17 -9.43 -4.89
C CYS A 20 -11.22 -10.91 -5.31
N VAL A 21 -10.07 -11.49 -5.62
CA VAL A 21 -9.95 -12.92 -5.92
C VAL A 21 -9.35 -13.63 -4.72
N ASP A 22 -10.17 -14.41 -4.04
CA ASP A 22 -9.77 -15.24 -2.91
C ASP A 22 -9.49 -16.68 -3.35
N LEU A 23 -8.21 -17.07 -3.41
CA LEU A 23 -7.80 -18.44 -3.72
C LEU A 23 -7.79 -19.35 -2.49
N LYS A 24 -7.95 -18.79 -1.29
CA LYS A 24 -7.83 -19.50 0.00
C LYS A 24 -6.47 -20.18 0.11
N ALA A 25 -6.42 -21.29 0.86
CA ALA A 25 -5.21 -22.08 1.03
C ALA A 25 -4.70 -22.63 -0.31
N ILE A 26 -3.46 -22.29 -0.67
CA ILE A 26 -2.78 -22.83 -1.84
C ILE A 26 -1.93 -24.05 -1.47
N LYS A 27 -1.53 -24.84 -2.48
CA LYS A 27 -0.76 -26.09 -2.28
C LYS A 27 0.49 -25.93 -1.41
N SER A 28 1.14 -24.76 -1.44
CA SER A 28 2.35 -24.48 -0.66
C SER A 28 2.08 -24.08 0.80
N GLY A 29 0.81 -23.98 1.23
CA GLY A 29 0.42 -23.71 2.61
C GLY A 29 -0.33 -22.37 2.82
N PRO A 30 0.23 -21.22 2.39
CA PRO A 30 -0.39 -19.91 2.65
C PRO A 30 -1.78 -19.73 2.06
N HIS A 31 -2.49 -18.72 2.53
CA HIS A 31 -3.69 -18.18 1.90
C HIS A 31 -3.29 -17.14 0.85
N ARG A 32 -3.72 -17.32 -0.41
CA ARG A 32 -3.54 -16.33 -1.48
C ARG A 32 -4.81 -15.50 -1.70
N ALA A 33 -4.66 -14.18 -1.71
CA ALA A 33 -5.67 -13.26 -2.22
C ALA A 33 -5.05 -12.31 -3.25
N ILE A 34 -5.87 -11.83 -4.20
CA ILE A 34 -5.53 -10.77 -5.13
C ILE A 34 -6.53 -9.65 -4.91
N VAL A 35 -6.04 -8.48 -4.50
CA VAL A 35 -6.86 -7.33 -4.13
C VAL A 35 -6.60 -6.21 -5.16
N PRO A 36 -7.51 -5.98 -6.12
CA PRO A 36 -7.34 -4.88 -7.06
C PRO A 36 -7.49 -3.52 -6.37
N ILE A 37 -6.78 -2.53 -6.90
CA ILE A 37 -6.80 -1.14 -6.44
C ILE A 37 -7.18 -0.26 -7.63
N ASN A 38 -8.32 0.43 -7.54
CA ASN A 38 -8.91 1.14 -8.68
C ASN A 38 -8.85 2.67 -8.60
N GLY A 39 -8.24 3.20 -7.54
CA GLY A 39 -8.13 4.64 -7.36
C GLY A 39 -7.37 5.00 -6.10
N GLY A 40 -7.29 6.30 -5.83
CA GLY A 40 -6.50 6.86 -4.74
C GLY A 40 -5.45 7.84 -5.28
N PHE A 41 -4.42 8.11 -4.49
CA PHE A 41 -3.45 9.16 -4.81
C PHE A 41 -2.06 8.88 -4.23
N ILE A 42 -1.07 9.59 -4.78
CA ILE A 42 0.26 9.77 -4.20
C ILE A 42 0.51 11.27 -4.14
N GLU A 43 0.69 11.81 -2.92
CA GLU A 43 0.82 13.25 -2.69
C GLU A 43 1.90 13.57 -1.66
N GLY A 44 2.71 14.60 -1.94
CA GLY A 44 3.74 15.11 -1.01
C GLY A 44 5.01 15.55 -1.74
N SER A 45 5.84 16.37 -1.08
CA SER A 45 7.07 16.94 -1.67
C SER A 45 6.88 17.53 -3.08
N GLY A 46 5.71 18.14 -3.34
CA GLY A 46 5.34 18.71 -4.63
C GLY A 46 4.80 17.72 -5.67
N LEU A 47 4.93 16.41 -5.44
CA LEU A 47 4.33 15.37 -6.28
C LEU A 47 2.83 15.27 -5.99
N LYS A 48 2.04 15.15 -7.06
CA LYS A 48 0.62 14.83 -7.01
C LYS A 48 0.28 13.91 -8.17
N ALA A 49 -0.18 12.70 -7.86
CA ALA A 49 -0.56 11.70 -8.85
C ALA A 49 -1.81 10.94 -8.42
N GLN A 50 -2.65 10.59 -9.40
CA GLN A 50 -3.83 9.76 -9.23
C GLN A 50 -3.47 8.30 -9.47
N VAL A 51 -3.85 7.41 -8.56
CA VAL A 51 -3.73 5.95 -8.75
C VAL A 51 -4.76 5.50 -9.78
N LEU A 52 -4.32 4.65 -10.71
CA LEU A 52 -5.14 4.17 -11.82
C LEU A 52 -5.54 2.70 -11.64
N PRO A 53 -6.69 2.28 -12.22
CA PRO A 53 -7.07 0.88 -12.31
C PRO A 53 -5.97 0.02 -12.97
N GLY A 54 -5.88 -1.24 -12.57
CA GLY A 54 -4.77 -2.14 -12.94
C GLY A 54 -3.68 -2.24 -11.86
N SER A 55 -3.81 -1.43 -10.81
CA SER A 55 -3.04 -1.58 -9.58
C SER A 55 -3.59 -2.74 -8.72
N GLY A 56 -2.80 -3.29 -7.82
CA GLY A 56 -3.27 -4.33 -6.90
C GLY A 56 -2.20 -4.95 -6.02
N ASP A 57 -2.66 -5.78 -5.08
CA ASP A 57 -1.84 -6.54 -4.15
C ASP A 57 -2.04 -8.05 -4.34
N TRP A 58 -0.93 -8.78 -4.45
CA TRP A 58 -0.90 -10.24 -4.46
C TRP A 58 -0.42 -10.72 -3.09
N ILE A 59 -1.37 -10.84 -2.17
CA ILE A 59 -1.10 -11.14 -0.75
C ILE A 59 -0.90 -12.64 -0.54
N LEU A 60 0.11 -13.02 0.25
CA LEU A 60 0.22 -14.34 0.88
C LEU A 60 0.10 -14.22 2.38
N THR A 61 -0.90 -14.84 2.99
CA THR A 61 -1.04 -14.86 4.45
C THR A 61 -0.66 -16.24 4.99
N ASP A 62 0.27 -16.29 5.92
CA ASP A 62 0.60 -17.51 6.65
C ASP A 62 -0.51 -17.79 7.69
N PRO A 63 -1.27 -18.89 7.56
CA PRO A 63 -2.36 -19.21 8.47
C PRO A 63 -1.90 -19.54 9.89
N THR A 64 -0.62 -19.87 10.10
CA THR A 64 -0.06 -20.21 11.41
C THR A 64 0.30 -18.97 12.20
N THR A 65 0.88 -17.96 11.54
CA THR A 65 1.38 -16.74 12.18
C THR A 65 0.44 -15.54 12.01
N GLY A 66 -0.48 -15.58 11.05
CA GLY A 66 -1.32 -14.45 10.66
C GLY A 66 -0.56 -13.32 9.95
N VAL A 67 0.70 -13.54 9.57
CA VAL A 67 1.50 -12.53 8.87
C VAL A 67 1.21 -12.59 7.37
N SER A 68 0.92 -11.43 6.79
CA SER A 68 0.68 -11.26 5.37
C SER A 68 1.91 -10.66 4.69
N ASP A 69 2.35 -11.33 3.64
CA ASP A 69 3.40 -10.91 2.71
C ASP A 69 2.74 -10.20 1.54
N LEU A 70 3.09 -8.92 1.39
CA LEU A 70 2.52 -8.04 0.38
C LEU A 70 3.37 -8.09 -0.88
N ASP A 71 2.72 -8.04 -2.05
CA ASP A 71 3.36 -7.92 -3.36
C ASP A 71 2.52 -6.98 -4.23
N VAL A 72 2.83 -5.69 -4.10
CA VAL A 72 1.98 -4.62 -4.64
C VAL A 72 2.62 -3.96 -5.84
N ARG A 73 1.75 -3.67 -6.82
CA ARG A 73 2.06 -2.91 -8.04
C ARG A 73 1.02 -1.80 -8.17
N ILE A 74 1.48 -0.55 -8.17
CA ILE A 74 0.65 0.64 -8.35
C ILE A 74 1.07 1.34 -9.64
N GLN A 75 0.10 1.71 -10.45
CA GLN A 75 0.28 2.62 -11.57
C GLN A 75 -0.45 3.93 -11.27
N ALA A 76 0.22 5.06 -11.50
CA ALA A 76 -0.33 6.37 -11.22
C ALA A 76 0.04 7.38 -12.31
N ARG A 77 -0.69 8.48 -12.37
CA ARG A 77 -0.47 9.56 -13.33
C ARG A 77 -0.59 10.93 -12.68
N THR A 78 0.35 11.81 -12.96
CA THR A 78 0.32 13.21 -12.51
C THR A 78 -0.71 14.02 -13.29
N ASP A 79 -1.09 15.17 -12.74
CA ASP A 79 -2.02 16.11 -13.40
C ASP A 79 -1.45 16.64 -14.75
N ASP A 80 -0.12 16.68 -14.90
CA ASP A 80 0.57 17.06 -16.15
C ASP A 80 0.93 15.88 -17.06
N GLY A 81 0.43 14.67 -16.76
CA GLY A 81 0.44 13.52 -17.67
C GLY A 81 1.65 12.58 -17.57
N HIS A 82 2.59 12.84 -16.66
CA HIS A 82 3.69 11.93 -16.40
C HIS A 82 3.21 10.67 -15.68
N SER A 83 3.83 9.53 -16.00
CA SER A 83 3.47 8.24 -15.42
C SER A 83 4.40 7.89 -14.26
N LEU A 84 3.82 7.25 -13.24
CA LEU A 84 4.53 6.69 -12.10
C LEU A 84 4.19 5.21 -11.97
N TYR A 85 5.19 4.43 -11.63
CA TYR A 85 5.05 3.05 -11.23
C TYR A 85 5.66 2.89 -9.83
N VAL A 86 4.92 2.23 -8.94
CA VAL A 86 5.40 1.90 -7.61
C VAL A 86 5.26 0.40 -7.43
N HIS A 87 6.34 -0.25 -7.01
CA HIS A 87 6.28 -1.63 -6.57
C HIS A 87 6.86 -1.77 -5.18
N TYR A 88 6.23 -2.59 -4.36
CA TYR A 88 6.69 -2.82 -3.01
C TYR A 88 6.34 -4.19 -2.49
N ASN A 89 7.23 -4.70 -1.65
CA ASN A 89 6.89 -5.75 -0.71
C ASN A 89 6.75 -5.16 0.68
N GLY A 90 6.13 -5.92 1.57
CA GLY A 90 5.97 -5.55 2.96
C GLY A 90 5.43 -6.68 3.79
N LYS A 91 5.32 -6.41 5.09
CA LYS A 91 4.72 -7.31 6.07
C LYS A 91 3.59 -6.58 6.75
N LEU A 92 2.44 -7.23 6.82
CA LEU A 92 1.30 -6.82 7.63
C LEU A 92 1.03 -7.93 8.64
N LYS A 93 1.22 -7.63 9.92
CA LYS A 93 0.81 -8.54 10.99
C LYS A 93 -0.66 -8.34 11.30
N ALA A 94 -1.47 -9.35 11.01
CA ALA A 94 -2.89 -9.30 11.29
C ALA A 94 -3.16 -9.16 12.80
N ASN A 95 -4.24 -8.43 13.10
CA ASN A 95 -4.89 -8.41 14.40
C ASN A 95 -6.39 -8.20 14.18
N ASP A 96 -7.20 -8.29 15.23
CA ASP A 96 -8.67 -8.23 15.13
C ASP A 96 -9.20 -7.02 14.33
N LYS A 97 -8.50 -5.88 14.39
CA LYS A 97 -8.88 -4.68 13.62
C LYS A 97 -8.57 -4.85 12.13
N VAL A 98 -7.39 -5.39 11.80
CA VAL A 98 -7.01 -5.72 10.41
C VAL A 98 -7.99 -6.72 9.81
N ASP A 99 -8.29 -7.78 10.55
CA ASP A 99 -9.17 -8.86 10.07
C ASP A 99 -10.57 -8.34 9.75
N LYS A 100 -11.11 -7.43 10.56
CA LYS A 100 -12.39 -6.78 10.27
C LYS A 100 -12.37 -6.00 8.96
N VAL A 101 -11.30 -5.25 8.69
CA VAL A 101 -11.20 -4.48 7.44
C VAL A 101 -11.03 -5.41 6.24
N LEU A 102 -10.15 -6.41 6.34
CA LEU A 102 -9.88 -7.36 5.26
C LEU A 102 -11.04 -8.30 4.96
N SER A 103 -11.88 -8.60 5.96
CA SER A 103 -13.12 -9.37 5.78
C SER A 103 -14.32 -8.49 5.40
N PHE A 104 -14.12 -7.17 5.24
CA PHE A 104 -15.17 -6.21 4.92
C PHE A 104 -16.35 -6.25 5.90
N ALA A 105 -16.04 -6.43 7.19
CA ALA A 105 -17.05 -6.49 8.23
C ALA A 105 -17.87 -5.17 8.27
N PRO A 106 -19.19 -5.21 8.50
CA PRO A 106 -20.02 -4.01 8.57
C PRO A 106 -19.60 -2.99 9.64
N ASP A 107 -18.86 -3.44 10.66
CA ASP A 107 -18.33 -2.61 11.74
C ASP A 107 -16.85 -2.26 11.57
N ALA A 108 -16.25 -2.51 10.39
CA ALA A 108 -14.90 -2.08 10.06
C ALA A 108 -14.78 -0.55 10.13
N LYS A 109 -13.66 -0.07 10.66
CA LYS A 109 -13.38 1.36 10.86
C LYS A 109 -11.95 1.69 10.47
N THR A 110 -11.73 2.94 10.12
CA THR A 110 -10.39 3.53 10.00
C THR A 110 -9.55 3.19 11.23
N THR A 111 -8.30 2.80 10.98
CA THR A 111 -7.31 2.48 12.02
C THR A 111 -6.25 3.58 12.09
N ASN A 112 -5.50 3.63 13.19
CA ASN A 112 -4.39 4.59 13.32
C ASN A 112 -3.06 3.94 12.94
N TYR A 113 -2.09 4.73 12.50
CA TYR A 113 -0.71 4.28 12.41
C TYR A 113 -0.24 3.72 13.77
N GLY A 114 0.36 2.53 13.76
CA GLY A 114 0.81 1.84 14.96
C GLY A 114 -0.26 0.98 15.65
N ASP A 115 -1.52 1.01 15.21
CA ASP A 115 -2.51 -0.01 15.62
C ASP A 115 -2.13 -1.42 15.14
N HIS A 116 -1.32 -1.49 14.08
CA HIS A 116 -0.83 -2.72 13.46
C HIS A 116 0.66 -2.58 13.14
N GLU A 117 1.38 -3.70 13.16
CA GLU A 117 2.74 -3.77 12.64
C GLU A 117 2.64 -3.95 11.12
N TRP A 118 2.75 -2.82 10.41
CA TRP A 118 2.59 -2.77 8.96
C TRP A 118 3.62 -1.85 8.33
N PHE A 119 4.60 -2.47 7.65
CA PHE A 119 5.64 -1.75 6.95
C PHE A 119 5.88 -2.29 5.54
N ILE A 120 6.22 -1.38 4.63
CA ILE A 120 6.53 -1.65 3.23
C ILE A 120 7.86 -1.01 2.83
N THR A 121 8.48 -1.49 1.75
CA THR A 121 9.69 -0.89 1.16
C THR A 121 9.43 -0.56 -0.30
N PRO A 122 8.90 0.64 -0.60
CA PRO A 122 8.54 0.99 -1.97
C PRO A 122 9.74 1.45 -2.78
N ILE A 123 9.69 1.06 -4.05
CA ILE A 123 10.56 1.55 -5.11
C ILE A 123 9.64 2.28 -6.10
N VAL A 124 10.08 3.46 -6.53
CA VAL A 124 9.29 4.37 -7.37
C VAL A 124 10.05 4.64 -8.66
N GLU A 125 9.38 4.48 -9.79
CA GLU A 125 9.84 4.81 -11.13
C GLU A 125 8.92 5.87 -11.75
N THR A 126 9.47 6.86 -12.44
CA THR A 126 8.68 7.95 -13.00
C THR A 126 9.22 8.47 -14.33
N SER A 127 8.32 8.87 -15.22
CA SER A 127 8.69 9.61 -16.43
C SER A 127 8.84 11.11 -16.18
N ASP A 128 8.49 11.62 -14.99
CA ASP A 128 8.59 13.05 -14.66
C ASP A 128 10.04 13.44 -14.32
N PRO A 129 10.70 14.30 -15.13
CA PRO A 129 12.06 14.74 -14.87
C PRO A 129 12.22 15.48 -13.53
N LYS A 130 11.17 16.12 -13.01
CA LYS A 130 11.21 16.87 -11.73
C LYS A 130 11.35 15.94 -10.53
N PHE A 131 10.86 14.70 -10.64
CA PHE A 131 10.81 13.74 -9.54
C PHE A 131 11.83 12.62 -9.66
N LYS A 132 12.84 12.74 -10.55
CA LYS A 132 13.87 11.70 -10.70
C LYS A 132 14.64 11.35 -9.44
N TRP A 133 14.71 12.25 -8.47
CA TRP A 133 15.31 11.98 -7.16
C TRP A 133 14.67 10.78 -6.42
N VAL A 134 13.41 10.43 -6.71
CA VAL A 134 12.74 9.29 -6.08
C VAL A 134 13.35 7.96 -6.52
N GLU A 135 13.86 7.87 -7.75
CA GLU A 135 14.52 6.68 -8.28
C GLU A 135 15.91 6.46 -7.65
N GLU A 136 16.46 7.50 -7.01
CA GLU A 136 17.78 7.51 -6.37
C GLU A 136 17.69 7.38 -4.83
N SER A 137 16.49 7.11 -4.31
CA SER A 137 16.19 7.15 -2.87
C SER A 137 15.73 5.80 -2.34
N VAL A 138 15.98 5.55 -1.05
CA VAL A 138 15.46 4.39 -0.33
C VAL A 138 14.31 4.84 0.56
N PHE A 139 13.23 4.06 0.57
CA PHE A 139 12.02 4.38 1.31
C PHE A 139 11.56 3.26 2.25
N ILE A 140 10.87 3.67 3.30
CA ILE A 140 10.04 2.79 4.15
C ILE A 140 8.65 3.43 4.24
N GLY A 141 7.60 2.63 4.12
CA GLY A 141 6.23 3.07 4.35
C GLY A 141 5.63 2.45 5.60
N GLN A 142 4.87 3.23 6.36
CA GLN A 142 4.04 2.74 7.48
C GLN A 142 2.56 2.80 7.08
N GLY A 143 1.86 1.67 7.20
CA GLY A 143 0.48 1.53 6.72
C GLY A 143 -0.60 1.64 7.79
N HIS A 144 -1.80 2.03 7.37
CA HIS A 144 -3.05 1.87 8.11
C HIS A 144 -4.24 1.75 7.14
N PHE A 145 -5.42 1.44 7.66
CA PHE A 145 -6.65 1.38 6.88
C PHE A 145 -7.47 2.66 7.01
N ILE A 146 -8.08 3.06 5.90
CA ILE A 146 -9.11 4.08 5.82
C ILE A 146 -10.44 3.41 5.47
N VAL A 147 -11.50 3.72 6.19
CA VAL A 147 -12.86 3.35 5.84
C VAL A 147 -13.70 4.62 5.83
N ASP A 148 -14.15 5.02 4.65
CA ASP A 148 -14.95 6.23 4.46
C ASP A 148 -16.11 5.99 3.47
N SER A 149 -16.79 7.05 3.05
CA SER A 149 -17.94 6.96 2.14
C SER A 149 -17.58 6.47 0.74
N THR A 150 -16.30 6.52 0.35
CA THR A 150 -15.79 6.00 -0.92
C THR A 150 -15.59 4.49 -0.84
N GLY A 151 -15.29 3.97 0.36
CA GLY A 151 -15.07 2.55 0.64
C GLY A 151 -13.89 2.31 1.55
N SER A 152 -13.32 1.10 1.44
CA SER A 152 -12.10 0.72 2.16
C SER A 152 -10.86 1.07 1.33
N ALA A 153 -9.87 1.65 1.99
CA ALA A 153 -8.58 2.00 1.43
C ALA A 153 -7.45 1.57 2.35
N VAL A 154 -6.28 1.40 1.76
CA VAL A 154 -5.00 1.37 2.47
C VAL A 154 -4.34 2.73 2.27
N GLU A 155 -3.70 3.24 3.31
CA GLU A 155 -2.93 4.48 3.25
C GLU A 155 -1.57 4.27 3.91
N TYR A 156 -0.55 4.91 3.34
CA TYR A 156 0.82 4.84 3.82
C TYR A 156 1.41 6.22 3.95
N GLN A 157 2.10 6.44 5.07
CA GLN A 157 3.13 7.47 5.16
C GLN A 157 4.43 6.91 4.62
N ILE A 158 4.99 7.55 3.60
CA ILE A 158 6.23 7.14 2.95
C ILE A 158 7.36 8.04 3.42
N TYR A 159 8.39 7.40 3.98
CA TYR A 159 9.56 8.04 4.54
C TYR A 159 10.79 7.75 3.68
N ARG A 160 11.52 8.80 3.31
CA ARG A 160 12.86 8.70 2.73
C ARG A 160 13.88 8.43 3.83
N ILE A 161 14.80 7.51 3.59
CA ILE A 161 15.95 7.27 4.47
C ILE A 161 17.03 8.32 4.17
N VAL A 162 17.49 9.02 5.21
CA VAL A 162 18.52 10.06 5.12
C VAL A 162 19.60 9.88 6.20
N ASN A 163 20.75 10.54 6.03
CA ASN A 163 21.89 10.48 6.97
C ASN A 163 21.78 11.48 8.14
#